data_AF-A0A7C3QJN0-F1
#
_entry.id   AF-A0A7C3QJN0-F1
#
_cell.length_a   1.000
_cell.length_b   1.000
_cell.length_c   1.000
_cell.angle_alpha   90.00
_cell.angle_beta   90.00
_cell.angle_gamma   90.00
#
_symmetry.space_group_name_H-M   'P 1'
#
loop_
_entity.id
_entity.type
_entity.pdbx_description
1 polymer ?
#
loop_
_entity_poly.entity_id
_entity_poly.type
_entity_poly.pdbx_seq_one_letter_code
_entity_poly.pdbx_strand_id
1 'polypeptide(L)'
;MHLTDEQLNEYLDDEADDRILIETHIAACMDCAARLSALQALFAEIESLPEVEPPHSIAARFSPSRSLPAALPRSLTLTVILQAALAAATIIIAAPFVLQFISPRLSNLSAPSFTEMFIQVQTQWAMLLDALSTFHLPTLPEIPMLEFSSIFMLLAVVGASLLWLVGNGLLLRNQIK
;
A
#
# COMPACT_ATOMS: atom_id res chain seq x y z
N MET A 1 -38.96 -1.18 -37.75
CA MET A 1 -37.80 -0.91 -36.89
C MET A 1 -37.13 -2.25 -36.68
N HIS A 2 -35.84 -2.38 -37.00
CA HIS A 2 -35.09 -3.64 -36.87
C HIS A 2 -34.18 -3.56 -35.63
N LEU A 3 -33.70 -4.71 -35.17
CA LEU A 3 -32.66 -4.79 -34.14
C LEU A 3 -31.33 -4.27 -34.71
N THR A 4 -30.54 -3.61 -33.87
CA THR A 4 -29.18 -3.23 -34.23
C THR A 4 -28.25 -4.43 -34.17
N ASP A 5 -27.05 -4.28 -34.72
CA ASP A 5 -26.06 -5.36 -34.75
C ASP A 5 -25.50 -5.61 -33.34
N GLU A 6 -25.39 -4.56 -32.53
CA GLU A 6 -25.02 -4.66 -31.12
C GLU A 6 -26.02 -5.52 -30.33
N GLN A 7 -27.33 -5.28 -30.50
CA GLN A 7 -28.36 -6.06 -29.81
C GLN A 7 -28.37 -7.54 -30.21
N LEU A 8 -28.04 -7.84 -31.47
CA LEU A 8 -27.91 -9.22 -31.95
C LEU A 8 -26.66 -9.92 -31.38
N ASN A 9 -25.55 -9.21 -31.27
CA ASN A 9 -24.32 -9.74 -30.67
C ASN A 9 -24.46 -9.94 -29.16
N GLU A 10 -25.02 -8.95 -28.43
CA GLU A 10 -25.34 -9.07 -27.00
C GLU A 10 -26.27 -10.28 -26.74
N TYR A 11 -27.21 -10.56 -27.63
CA TYR A 11 -28.06 -11.75 -27.54
C TYR A 11 -27.27 -13.06 -27.72
N LEU A 12 -26.28 -13.09 -28.62
CA LEU A 12 -25.43 -14.26 -28.86
C LEU A 12 -24.43 -14.52 -27.72
N ASP A 13 -23.93 -13.45 -27.09
CA ASP A 13 -22.97 -13.51 -25.98
C ASP A 13 -23.65 -13.75 -24.61
N ASP A 14 -24.98 -13.90 -24.58
CA ASP A 14 -25.81 -14.04 -23.36
C ASP A 14 -25.74 -12.81 -22.43
N GLU A 15 -25.51 -11.63 -23.00
CA GLU A 15 -25.38 -10.34 -22.30
C GLU A 15 -26.56 -9.38 -22.56
N ALA A 16 -27.59 -9.80 -23.30
CA ALA A 16 -28.74 -8.96 -23.63
C ALA A 16 -29.67 -8.71 -22.43
N ASP A 17 -29.86 -7.44 -22.06
CA ASP A 17 -30.76 -7.01 -20.99
C ASP A 17 -32.24 -7.34 -21.24
N ASP A 18 -32.70 -7.26 -22.49
CA ASP A 18 -34.12 -7.39 -22.89
C ASP A 18 -34.39 -8.62 -23.78
N ARG A 19 -33.84 -9.77 -23.38
CA ARG A 19 -33.84 -11.01 -24.18
C ARG A 19 -35.22 -11.43 -24.73
N ILE A 20 -36.28 -11.33 -23.92
CA ILE A 20 -37.65 -11.70 -24.34
C ILE A 20 -38.17 -10.80 -25.47
N LEU A 21 -37.85 -9.50 -25.44
CA LEU A 21 -38.26 -8.56 -26.49
C LEU A 21 -37.50 -8.83 -27.80
N ILE A 22 -36.21 -9.17 -27.69
CA ILE A 22 -35.38 -9.56 -28.83
C ILE A 22 -35.91 -10.84 -29.48
N GLU A 23 -36.21 -11.88 -28.69
CA GLU A 23 -36.75 -13.16 -29.19
C GLU A 23 -38.11 -12.99 -29.88
N THR A 24 -39.01 -12.21 -29.28
CA THR A 24 -40.32 -11.91 -29.89
C THR A 24 -40.16 -11.13 -31.19
N HIS A 25 -39.18 -10.22 -31.28
CA HIS A 25 -38.87 -9.51 -32.51
C HIS A 25 -38.30 -10.43 -33.59
N ILE A 26 -37.33 -11.29 -33.24
CA ILE A 26 -36.72 -12.26 -34.18
C ILE A 26 -37.78 -13.23 -34.73
N ALA A 27 -38.71 -13.68 -33.88
CA ALA A 27 -39.81 -14.54 -34.31
C ALA A 27 -40.77 -13.86 -35.29
N ALA A 28 -40.91 -12.52 -35.20
CA ALA A 28 -41.82 -11.74 -36.04
C ALA A 28 -41.16 -11.13 -37.29
N CYS A 29 -39.82 -10.99 -37.32
CA CYS A 29 -39.08 -10.31 -38.38
C CYS A 29 -38.10 -11.25 -39.09
N MET A 30 -38.42 -11.64 -40.33
CA MET A 30 -37.58 -12.55 -41.13
C MET A 30 -36.19 -11.99 -41.40
N ASP A 31 -36.05 -10.67 -41.60
CA ASP A 31 -34.75 -10.05 -41.86
C ASP A 31 -33.82 -10.16 -40.65
N CYS A 32 -34.33 -9.92 -39.45
CA CYS A 32 -33.56 -10.06 -38.21
C CYS A 32 -33.21 -11.54 -37.94
N ALA A 33 -34.12 -12.47 -38.24
CA ALA A 33 -33.85 -13.91 -38.14
C ALA A 33 -32.76 -14.38 -39.12
N ALA A 34 -32.76 -13.85 -40.36
CA ALA A 34 -31.74 -14.15 -41.36
C ALA A 34 -30.37 -13.58 -40.98
N ARG A 35 -30.33 -12.39 -40.36
CA ARG A 35 -29.08 -11.79 -39.85
C ARG A 35 -28.52 -12.60 -38.68
N LEU A 36 -29.37 -13.03 -37.74
CA LEU A 36 -28.96 -13.89 -36.63
C LEU A 36 -28.40 -15.22 -37.12
N SER A 37 -29.06 -15.88 -38.08
CA SER A 37 -28.58 -17.16 -38.60
C SER A 37 -27.25 -17.04 -39.35
N ALA A 38 -27.01 -15.92 -40.04
CA ALA A 38 -25.72 -15.64 -40.66
C ALA A 38 -24.60 -15.48 -39.62
N LEU A 39 -24.87 -14.77 -38.51
CA LEU A 39 -23.91 -14.63 -37.40
C LEU A 39 -23.63 -15.98 -36.73
N GLN A 40 -24.65 -16.77 -36.44
CA GLN A 40 -24.50 -18.11 -35.85
C GLN A 40 -23.66 -19.04 -36.74
N ALA A 41 -23.85 -18.98 -38.06
CA ALA A 41 -23.04 -19.74 -39.00
C ALA A 41 -21.56 -19.33 -38.96
N LEU A 42 -21.27 -18.03 -38.84
CA LEU A 42 -19.91 -17.52 -38.72
C LEU A 42 -19.25 -17.96 -37.41
N PHE A 43 -19.95 -17.91 -36.28
CA PHE A 43 -19.42 -18.42 -35.00
C PHE A 43 -19.15 -19.93 -35.06
N ALA A 44 -20.05 -20.71 -35.68
CA ALA A 44 -19.84 -22.15 -35.87
C ALA A 44 -18.62 -22.44 -36.76
N GLU A 45 -18.36 -21.62 -37.79
CA GLU A 45 -17.16 -21.75 -38.62
C GLU A 45 -15.89 -21.44 -37.82
N ILE A 46 -15.90 -20.37 -37.01
CA ILE A 46 -14.77 -20.02 -36.13
C ILE A 46 -14.51 -21.12 -35.10
N GLU A 47 -15.55 -21.67 -34.49
CA GLU A 47 -15.44 -22.75 -33.50
C GLU A 47 -14.95 -24.07 -34.14
N SER A 48 -15.19 -24.25 -35.45
CA SER A 48 -14.68 -25.41 -36.20
C SER A 48 -13.18 -25.31 -36.56
N LEU A 49 -12.55 -24.16 -36.31
CA LEU A 49 -11.12 -23.99 -36.58
C LEU A 49 -10.29 -24.95 -35.73
N PRO A 50 -9.16 -25.47 -36.27
CA PRO A 50 -8.32 -26.39 -35.54
C PRO A 50 -7.73 -25.72 -34.30
N GLU A 51 -7.82 -26.41 -33.17
CA GLU A 51 -7.24 -25.94 -31.93
C GLU A 51 -5.70 -25.90 -32.05
N VAL A 52 -5.12 -24.74 -31.78
CA VAL A 52 -3.67 -24.52 -31.90
C VAL A 52 -3.04 -24.74 -30.53
N GLU A 53 -2.25 -25.79 -30.40
CA GLU A 53 -1.46 -26.00 -29.18
C GLU A 53 -0.42 -24.87 -29.04
N PRO A 54 -0.29 -24.24 -27.86
CA PRO A 54 0.74 -23.25 -27.62
C PRO A 54 2.13 -23.92 -27.76
N PRO A 55 3.14 -23.24 -28.37
CA PRO A 55 4.44 -23.83 -28.67
C PRO A 55 5.25 -24.22 -27.41
N HIS A 56 4.85 -23.71 -26.24
CA HIS A 56 5.48 -24.00 -24.97
C HIS A 56 4.43 -24.30 -23.90
N SER A 57 4.72 -25.30 -23.06
CA SER A 57 3.88 -25.65 -21.91
C SER A 57 3.86 -24.52 -20.89
N ILE A 58 2.73 -23.79 -20.83
CA ILE A 58 2.48 -22.77 -19.79
C ILE A 58 2.13 -23.45 -18.45
N ALA A 59 1.67 -24.70 -18.49
CA ALA A 59 1.28 -25.47 -17.32
C ALA A 59 2.42 -25.59 -16.27
N ALA A 60 3.67 -25.62 -16.71
CA ALA A 60 4.84 -25.63 -15.83
C ALA A 60 4.93 -24.37 -14.93
N ARG A 61 4.41 -23.22 -15.37
CA ARG A 61 4.36 -21.97 -14.57
C ARG A 61 3.28 -22.00 -13.49
N PHE A 62 2.30 -22.87 -13.65
CA PHE A 62 1.19 -23.03 -12.72
C PHE A 62 1.31 -24.29 -11.85
N SER A 63 2.46 -24.99 -11.91
CA SER A 63 2.76 -26.02 -10.92
C SER A 63 2.63 -25.41 -9.53
N PRO A 64 1.81 -25.99 -8.63
CA PRO A 64 1.58 -25.47 -7.30
C PRO A 64 2.80 -25.74 -6.42
N SER A 65 3.97 -25.22 -6.79
CA SER A 65 5.11 -25.12 -5.89
C SER A 65 4.93 -23.90 -5.01
N ARG A 66 3.85 -23.90 -4.24
CA ARG A 66 3.79 -23.09 -3.02
C ARG A 66 4.10 -24.04 -1.88
N SER A 67 5.37 -24.38 -1.75
CA SER A 67 5.87 -24.84 -0.46
C SER A 67 5.43 -23.80 0.56
N LEU A 68 4.49 -24.15 1.43
CA LEU A 68 4.15 -23.32 2.57
C LEU A 68 5.47 -22.96 3.27
N PRO A 69 5.69 -21.68 3.63
CA PRO A 69 6.93 -21.29 4.28
C PRO A 69 7.13 -22.21 5.48
N ALA A 70 8.30 -22.85 5.53
CA ALA A 70 8.66 -23.78 6.59
C ALA A 70 8.30 -23.16 7.94
N ALA A 71 7.58 -23.93 8.77
CA ALA A 71 7.14 -23.46 10.08
C ALA A 71 8.32 -22.83 10.84
N LEU A 72 8.16 -21.59 11.30
CA LEU A 72 9.22 -20.85 11.96
C LEU A 72 9.77 -21.65 13.15
N PRO A 73 11.09 -21.63 13.41
CA PRO A 73 11.69 -22.40 14.49
C PRO A 73 11.07 -22.00 15.84
N ARG A 74 10.75 -23.00 16.67
CA ARG A 74 10.07 -22.82 17.97
C ARG A 74 10.78 -21.83 18.91
N SER A 75 12.09 -21.67 18.77
CA SER A 75 12.86 -20.69 19.54
C SER A 75 12.48 -19.25 19.19
N LEU A 76 12.25 -18.95 17.91
CA LEU A 76 11.88 -17.62 17.44
C LEU A 76 10.47 -17.24 17.92
N THR A 77 9.53 -18.19 17.87
CA THR A 77 8.18 -17.98 18.39
C THR A 77 8.19 -17.72 19.90
N LEU A 78 9.03 -18.43 20.66
CA LEU A 78 9.18 -18.20 22.11
C LEU A 78 9.79 -16.85 22.42
N THR A 79 10.82 -16.41 21.69
CA THR A 79 11.43 -15.09 21.91
C THR A 79 10.46 -13.97 21.58
N VAL A 80 9.66 -14.11 20.51
CA VAL A 80 8.64 -13.10 20.13
C VAL A 80 7.53 -13.03 21.19
N ILE A 81 7.04 -14.17 21.68
CA ILE A 81 6.03 -14.20 22.75
C ILE A 81 6.58 -13.56 24.02
N LEU A 82 7.82 -13.87 24.40
CA LEU A 82 8.47 -13.30 25.58
C LEU A 82 8.67 -11.77 25.45
N GLN A 83 9.09 -11.30 24.26
CA GLN A 83 9.22 -9.87 23.98
C GLN A 83 7.87 -9.16 24.03
N ALA A 84 6.82 -9.75 23.44
CA ALA A 84 5.47 -9.20 23.50
C ALA A 84 4.93 -9.15 24.94
N ALA A 85 5.16 -10.20 25.73
CA ALA A 85 4.77 -10.23 27.13
C ALA A 85 5.50 -9.16 27.95
N LEU A 86 6.80 -8.97 27.72
CA LEU A 86 7.59 -7.94 28.38
C LEU A 86 7.17 -6.52 27.97
N ALA A 87 6.87 -6.31 26.68
CA ALA A 87 6.34 -5.05 26.17
C ALA A 87 4.97 -4.73 26.79
N ALA A 88 4.08 -5.72 26.86
CA ALA A 88 2.77 -5.55 27.51
C ALA A 88 2.94 -5.23 29.00
N ALA A 89 3.80 -5.95 29.71
CA ALA A 89 4.06 -5.71 31.13
C ALA A 89 4.64 -4.30 31.37
N THR A 90 5.60 -3.88 30.56
CA THR A 90 6.17 -2.52 30.63
C THR A 90 5.13 -1.46 30.33
N ILE A 91 4.27 -1.64 29.32
CA ILE A 91 3.16 -0.72 29.05
C ILE A 91 2.19 -0.67 30.25
N ILE A 92 1.79 -1.80 30.82
CA ILE A 92 0.86 -1.84 31.97
C ILE A 92 1.45 -1.10 33.17
N ILE A 93 2.74 -1.30 33.45
CA ILE A 93 3.44 -0.66 34.58
C ILE A 93 3.68 0.83 34.31
N ALA A 94 4.05 1.22 33.09
CA ALA A 94 4.35 2.60 32.73
C ALA A 94 3.11 3.44 32.45
N ALA A 95 2.01 2.83 32.01
CA ALA A 95 0.75 3.51 31.68
C ALA A 95 0.23 4.44 32.79
N PRO A 96 0.14 4.05 34.07
CA PRO A 96 -0.34 4.96 35.11
C PRO A 96 0.57 6.17 35.29
N PHE A 97 1.89 6.00 35.17
CA PHE A 97 2.85 7.10 35.26
C PHE A 97 2.69 8.05 34.06
N VAL A 98 2.67 7.51 32.84
CA VAL A 98 2.45 8.28 31.62
C VAL A 98 1.12 9.03 31.67
N LEU A 99 0.04 8.38 32.09
CA LEU A 99 -1.27 9.02 32.24
C LEU A 99 -1.28 10.08 33.34
N GLN A 100 -0.53 9.93 34.43
CA GLN A 100 -0.42 10.97 35.46
C GLN A 100 0.30 12.22 34.95
N PHE A 101 1.31 12.07 34.09
CA PHE A 101 2.04 13.20 33.50
C PHE A 101 1.30 13.84 32.31
N ILE A 102 0.57 13.05 31.52
CA ILE A 102 -0.11 13.53 30.31
C ILE A 102 -1.56 13.94 30.59
N SER A 103 -2.29 13.32 31.54
CA SER A 103 -3.68 13.70 31.85
C SER A 103 -3.91 15.19 32.16
N PRO A 104 -3.06 15.90 32.94
CA PRO A 104 -3.23 17.34 33.13
C PRO A 104 -2.92 18.16 31.86
N ARG A 105 -2.20 17.59 30.88
CA ARG A 105 -2.00 18.22 29.57
C ARG A 105 -3.13 17.89 28.58
N LEU A 106 -3.73 16.71 28.68
CA LEU A 106 -4.83 16.24 27.83
C LEU A 106 -6.19 16.83 28.23
N SER A 107 -6.44 17.10 29.51
CA SER A 107 -7.70 17.69 29.98
C SER A 107 -7.97 19.10 29.44
N ASN A 108 -6.94 19.77 28.94
CA ASN A 108 -7.03 21.07 28.28
C ASN A 108 -7.00 20.98 26.74
N LEU A 109 -6.87 19.78 26.16
CA LEU A 109 -6.93 19.57 24.72
C LEU A 109 -8.39 19.41 24.30
N SER A 110 -9.12 20.52 24.27
CA SER A 110 -10.24 20.63 23.33
C SER A 110 -9.62 20.49 21.95
N ALA A 111 -9.99 19.46 21.18
CA ALA A 111 -9.49 19.30 19.82
C ALA A 111 -9.89 20.58 19.06
N PRO A 112 -8.93 21.43 18.65
CA PRO A 112 -9.28 22.67 18.01
C PRO A 112 -10.04 22.32 16.73
N SER A 113 -11.12 23.04 16.50
CA SER A 113 -11.89 22.88 15.27
C SER A 113 -10.96 23.11 14.06
N PHE A 114 -11.28 22.48 12.94
CA PHE A 114 -10.51 22.67 11.71
C PHE A 114 -10.39 24.17 11.34
N THR A 115 -11.42 24.96 11.64
CA THR A 115 -11.43 26.42 11.46
C THR A 115 -10.44 27.13 12.37
N GLU A 116 -10.32 26.74 13.64
CA GLU A 116 -9.33 27.31 14.57
C GLU A 116 -7.91 26.93 14.14
N MET A 117 -7.67 25.67 13.74
CA MET A 117 -6.38 25.25 13.19
C MET A 117 -6.01 26.07 11.94
N PHE A 118 -6.96 26.26 11.01
CA PHE A 118 -6.71 27.02 9.78
C PHE A 118 -6.40 28.49 10.06
N ILE A 119 -7.17 29.14 10.94
CA ILE A 119 -6.93 30.52 11.35
C ILE A 119 -5.58 30.63 12.07
N GLN A 120 -5.25 29.68 12.94
CA GLN A 120 -3.98 29.67 13.65
C GLN A 120 -2.78 29.54 12.69
N VAL A 121 -2.86 28.64 11.71
CA VAL A 121 -1.82 28.49 10.68
C VAL A 121 -1.72 29.75 9.82
N GLN A 122 -2.85 30.32 9.38
CA GLN A 122 -2.88 31.53 8.58
C GLN A 122 -2.25 32.72 9.32
N THR A 123 -2.58 32.89 10.60
CA THR A 123 -2.05 33.98 11.42
C THR A 123 -0.57 33.81 11.72
N GLN A 124 -0.11 32.59 12.03
CA GLN A 124 1.31 32.28 12.18
C GLN A 124 2.09 32.52 10.89
N TRP A 125 1.51 32.17 9.74
CA TRP A 125 2.10 32.43 8.43
C TRP A 125 2.22 33.92 8.14
N ALA A 126 1.18 34.71 8.42
CA ALA A 126 1.21 36.16 8.25
C ALA A 126 2.26 36.83 9.15
N MET A 127 2.35 36.41 10.42
CA MET A 127 3.38 36.89 11.35
C MET A 127 4.80 36.52 10.90
N LEU A 128 4.99 35.32 10.37
CA LEU A 128 6.28 34.91 9.81
C LEU A 128 6.67 35.77 8.60
N LEU A 129 5.74 36.03 7.70
CA LEU A 129 5.97 36.91 6.53
C LEU A 129 6.30 38.33 6.95
N ASP A 130 5.59 38.87 7.94
CA ASP A 130 5.85 40.19 8.52
C ASP A 130 7.25 40.25 9.15
N ALA A 131 7.62 39.24 9.95
CA ALA A 131 8.95 39.11 10.55
C ALA A 131 10.07 38.99 9.51
N LEU A 132 9.84 38.25 8.41
CA LEU A 132 10.79 38.14 7.29
C LEU A 132 10.91 39.45 6.53
N SER A 133 9.80 40.18 6.33
CA SER A 133 9.80 41.47 5.64
C SER A 133 10.55 42.56 6.39
N THR A 134 10.56 42.47 7.73
CA THR A 134 11.25 43.40 8.63
C THR A 134 12.61 42.85 9.10
N PHE A 135 13.01 41.67 8.63
CA PHE A 135 14.26 41.04 9.03
C PHE A 135 15.45 41.82 8.46
N HIS A 136 16.12 42.54 9.36
CA HIS A 136 17.44 43.11 9.09
C HIS A 136 18.47 42.07 9.51
N LEU A 137 19.44 41.77 8.63
CA LEU A 137 20.54 40.85 8.97
C LEU A 137 21.24 41.33 10.25
N PRO A 138 21.17 40.55 11.36
CA PRO A 138 21.92 40.91 12.55
C PRO A 138 23.41 40.83 12.22
N THR A 139 24.17 41.85 12.61
CA THR A 139 25.63 41.79 12.56
C THR A 139 26.09 40.62 13.42
N LEU A 140 26.72 39.63 12.79
CA LEU A 140 27.11 38.39 13.46
C LEU A 140 28.05 38.70 14.64
N PRO A 141 27.72 38.28 15.87
CA PRO A 141 28.69 38.27 16.96
C PRO A 141 29.79 37.25 16.63
N GLU A 142 31.05 37.59 16.89
CA GLU A 142 32.17 36.67 16.75
C GLU A 142 31.94 35.45 17.66
N ILE A 143 31.70 34.29 17.04
CA ILE A 143 31.47 33.04 17.75
C ILE A 143 32.84 32.48 18.17
N PRO A 144 33.11 32.24 19.47
CA PRO A 144 34.31 31.52 19.85
C PRO A 144 34.24 30.09 19.30
N MET A 145 35.23 29.73 18.47
CA MET A 145 35.39 28.40 17.91
C MET A 145 35.60 27.40 19.06
N LEU A 146 34.60 26.57 19.37
CA LEU A 146 34.79 25.43 20.24
C LEU A 146 35.48 24.32 19.43
N GLU A 147 36.80 24.19 19.57
CA GLU A 147 37.59 23.15 18.92
C GLU A 147 37.30 21.78 19.57
N PHE A 148 36.33 21.04 19.04
CA PHE A 148 36.23 19.61 19.31
C PHE A 148 37.33 18.89 18.51
N SER A 149 38.21 18.18 19.20
CA SER A 149 39.29 17.42 18.57
C SER A 149 38.72 16.46 17.51
N SER A 150 39.16 16.63 16.25
CA SER A 150 38.73 15.85 15.09
C SER A 150 38.90 14.33 15.27
N ILE A 151 39.86 13.95 16.11
CA ILE A 151 40.15 12.56 16.49
C ILE A 151 38.99 11.94 17.28
N PHE A 152 38.34 12.70 18.15
CA PHE A 152 37.22 12.20 18.96
C PHE A 152 36.01 11.86 18.10
N MET A 153 35.69 12.73 17.13
CA MET A 153 34.61 12.49 16.17
C MET A 153 34.89 11.28 15.28
N LEU A 154 36.13 11.13 14.82
CA LEU A 154 36.55 9.99 14.01
C LEU A 154 36.46 8.68 14.79
N LEU A 155 36.91 8.66 16.05
CA LEU A 155 36.79 7.51 16.93
C LEU A 155 35.33 7.13 17.22
N ALA A 156 34.46 8.11 17.44
CA ALA A 156 33.03 7.87 17.68
C ALA A 156 32.35 7.24 16.46
N VAL A 157 32.61 7.76 15.26
CA VAL A 157 32.04 7.25 14.01
C VAL A 157 32.56 5.85 13.67
N VAL A 158 33.87 5.62 13.81
CA VAL A 158 34.48 4.30 13.56
C VAL A 158 33.97 3.28 14.59
N GLY A 159 33.89 3.67 15.86
CA GLY A 159 33.37 2.82 16.93
C GLY A 159 31.92 2.40 16.70
N ALA A 160 31.05 3.35 16.37
CA ALA A 160 29.64 3.07 16.06
C ALA A 160 29.49 2.16 14.83
N SER A 161 30.31 2.37 13.79
CA SER A 161 30.26 1.58 12.55
C SER A 161 30.72 0.13 12.76
N LEU A 162 31.78 -0.08 13.55
CA LEU A 162 32.26 -1.42 13.90
C LEU A 162 31.24 -2.17 14.76
N LEU A 163 30.65 -1.50 15.74
CA LEU A 163 29.64 -2.10 16.62
C LEU A 163 28.42 -2.56 15.82
N TRP A 164 27.99 -1.75 14.84
CA TRP A 164 26.90 -2.07 13.93
C TRP A 164 27.23 -3.27 13.02
N LEU A 165 28.42 -3.30 12.41
CA LEU A 165 28.85 -4.40 11.55
C LEU A 165 28.98 -5.72 12.30
N VAL A 166 29.57 -5.71 13.49
CA VAL A 166 29.71 -6.92 14.33
C VAL A 166 28.34 -7.40 14.79
N GLY A 167 27.48 -6.49 15.28
CA GLY A 167 26.13 -6.84 15.73
C GLY A 167 25.31 -7.50 14.62
N ASN A 168 25.28 -6.90 13.43
CA ASN A 168 24.52 -7.44 12.30
C ASN A 168 25.16 -8.70 11.71
N GLY A 169 26.48 -8.77 11.63
CA GLY A 169 27.19 -9.96 11.13
C GLY A 169 26.95 -11.20 12.00
N LEU A 170 26.89 -11.02 13.33
CA LEU A 170 26.64 -12.10 14.27
C LEU A 170 25.18 -12.60 14.22
N LEU A 171 24.23 -11.68 14.00
CA LEU A 171 22.82 -12.00 13.79
C LEU A 171 22.58 -12.77 12.49
N LEU A 172 23.22 -12.36 11.39
CA LEU A 172 23.04 -12.98 10.08
C LEU A 172 23.73 -14.36 9.97
N ARG A 173 24.85 -14.56 10.67
CA ARG A 173 25.56 -15.85 10.69
C ARG A 173 24.72 -16.98 11.29
N ASN A 174 23.83 -16.69 12.24
CA ASN A 174 22.95 -17.69 12.86
C ASN A 174 21.71 -18.05 12.03
N GLN A 175 21.48 -17.39 10.90
CA GLN A 175 20.35 -17.64 9.99
C GLN A 175 20.74 -18.44 8.74
N ILE A 176 22.03 -18.68 8.51
CA ILE A 176 22.56 -19.48 7.39
C ILE A 176 22.87 -20.89 7.91
N LYS A 177 21.84 -21.72 8.04
CA LYS A 177 21.95 -23.18 8.18
C LYS A 177 20.82 -23.85 7.42
#